data_AF-A0A1C3K957-F1
#
_entry.id   AF-A0A1C3K957-F1
#
_cell.length_a   1.000
_cell.length_b   1.000
_cell.length_c   1.000
_cell.angle_alpha   90.00
_cell.angle_beta   90.00
_cell.angle_gamma   90.00
#
_symmetry.space_group_name_H-M   'P 1'
#
loop_
_entity.id
_entity.type
_entity.pdbx_description
1 polymer ?
#
loop_
_entity_poly.entity_id
_entity_poly.type
_entity_poly.pdbx_seq_one_letter_code
_entity_poly.pdbx_strand_id
1 'polypeptide(L)' 'MVRKVSPTTAVVALRSVRMHRLYKRRTVAVLRVVAHDPKRTTSAGSTATVRECRPVSRTKSWAVEYSA' A
#
# COMPACT_ATOMS: atom_id res chain seq x y z
N MET A 1 1.85 -3.63 -5.55
CA MET A 1 3.27 -4.04 -5.59
C MET A 1 4.04 -3.27 -4.52
N VAL A 2 4.94 -3.95 -3.82
CA VAL A 2 5.71 -3.38 -2.71
C VAL A 2 7.04 -2.80 -3.18
N ARG A 3 7.36 -1.60 -2.71
CA ARG A 3 8.71 -1.02 -2.69
C ARG A 3 9.19 -0.93 -1.25
N LYS A 4 10.24 -1.67 -0.88
CA LYS A 4 10.81 -1.63 0.48
C LYS A 4 11.71 -0.40 0.63
N VAL A 5 11.47 0.42 1.65
CA VAL A 5 12.25 1.65 1.90
C VAL A 5 13.09 1.51 3.17
N SER A 6 12.53 0.91 4.21
CA SER A 6 13.28 0.57 5.42
C SER A 6 12.87 -0.83 5.89
N PRO A 7 13.62 -1.44 6.82
CA PRO A 7 13.31 -2.80 7.24
C PRO A 7 11.90 -2.96 7.80
N THR A 8 11.38 -1.92 8.46
CA THR A 8 10.05 -1.88 9.09
C THR A 8 9.01 -1.05 8.32
N THR A 9 9.36 -0.60 7.12
CA THR A 9 8.54 0.32 6.32
C THR A 9 8.53 -0.07 4.85
N ALA A 10 7.34 -0.33 4.35
CA ALA A 10 7.08 -0.63 2.96
C ALA A 10 6.21 0.46 2.33
N VAL A 11 6.51 0.85 1.08
CA VAL A 11 5.63 1.68 0.27
C VAL A 11 4.85 0.77 -0.66
N VAL A 12 3.53 0.77 -0.54
CA VAL A 12 2.65 -0.12 -1.31
C VAL A 12 1.89 0.71 -2.34
N ALA A 13 1.94 0.27 -3.60
CA ALA A 13 1.11 0.81 -4.67
C ALA A 13 -0.21 0.02 -4.76
N LEU A 14 -1.29 0.67 -4.35
CA LEU A 14 -2.68 0.20 -4.49
C LEU A 14 -3.20 0.62 -5.87
N ARG A 15 -3.62 -0.36 -6.68
CA ARG A 15 -4.21 -0.11 -7.99
C ARG A 15 -5.72 -0.27 -7.89
N SER A 16 -6.46 0.72 -8.38
CA SER A 16 -7.91 0.65 -8.53
C SER A 16 -8.30 1.09 -9.93
N VAL A 17 -9.37 0.52 -10.48
CA VAL A 17 -9.92 0.95 -11.78
C VAL A 17 -11.01 1.98 -11.49
N ARG A 18 -10.90 3.17 -12.08
CA ARG A 18 -11.91 4.23 -11.99
C ARG A 18 -12.39 4.59 -13.39
N MET A 19 -13.66 4.94 -13.50
CA MET A 19 -14.26 5.42 -14.74
C MET A 19 -14.04 6.93 -14.85
N HIS A 20 -13.54 7.41 -15.98
CA HIS A 20 -13.45 8.84 -16.24
C HIS A 20 -14.86 9.46 -16.24
N ARG A 21 -15.06 10.55 -15.49
CA ARG A 21 -16.41 11.12 -15.23
C ARG A 21 -17.16 11.49 -16.51
N LEU A 22 -16.48 12.20 -17.42
CA LEU A 22 -17.04 12.65 -18.70
C LEU A 22 -16.97 11.54 -19.77
N TYR A 23 -15.75 11.20 -20.20
CA TYR A 23 -15.51 10.24 -21.29
C TYR A 23 -15.80 8.76 -21.03
N LYS A 24 -16.17 8.36 -19.81
CA LYS A 24 -16.52 6.98 -19.44
C LYS A 24 -15.45 5.91 -19.69
N ARG A 25 -14.23 6.28 -20.13
CA ARG A 25 -13.08 5.38 -20.26
C ARG A 25 -12.64 4.85 -18.89
N ARG A 26 -12.35 3.55 -18.81
CA ARG A 26 -11.76 2.93 -17.61
C ARG A 26 -10.27 3.23 -17.56
N THR A 27 -9.82 3.84 -16.47
CA THR A 27 -8.41 4.22 -16.23
C THR A 27 -7.95 3.64 -14.90
N VAL A 28 -6.67 3.23 -14.84
CA VAL A 28 -6.06 2.72 -13.61
C VAL A 28 -5.57 3.89 -12.76
N ALA A 29 -6.08 4.02 -11.54
CA ALA A 29 -5.59 4.95 -10.53
C ALA A 29 -4.65 4.22 -9.58
N VAL A 30 -3.52 4.84 -9.25
CA VAL A 30 -2.51 4.29 -8.35
C VAL A 30 -2.38 5.18 -7.12
N LEU A 31 -2.71 4.65 -5.95
CA LEU A 31 -2.46 5.29 -4.66
C LEU A 31 -1.23 4.66 -4.01
N ARG A 32 -0.30 5.49 -3.52
CA ARG A 32 0.89 5.03 -2.82
C ARG A 32 0.72 5.27 -1.33
N VAL A 33 0.76 4.20 -0.54
CA VAL A 33 0.62 4.27 0.91
C VAL A 33 1.89 3.77 1.59
N VAL A 34 2.20 4.32 2.77
CA VAL A 34 3.34 3.89 3.58
C VAL A 34 2.85 2.98 4.70
N ALA A 35 3.17 1.69 4.59
CA ALA A 35 2.76 0.65 5.51
C ALA A 35 3.86 0.33 6.53
N HIS A 36 3.46 0.14 7.78
CA HIS A 36 4.32 -0.38 8.84
C HIS A 36 4.34 -1.92 8.81
N ASP A 37 5.56 -2.48 8.78
CA ASP A 37 5.82 -3.92 8.82
C ASP A 37 6.82 -4.28 9.92
N PRO A 38 6.40 -4.48 11.18
CA PRO A 38 7.32 -4.83 12.27
C PRO A 38 7.99 -6.20 12.10
N LYS A 39 7.29 -7.18 11.50
CA LYS A 39 7.80 -8.55 11.30
C LYS A 39 8.74 -8.69 10.09
N ARG A 40 8.91 -7.62 9.31
CA ARG A 40 9.79 -7.55 8.12
C ARG A 40 9.44 -8.56 7.01
N THR A 41 8.23 -9.11 7.04
CA THR A 41 7.77 -10.18 6.16
C THR A 41 7.71 -9.75 4.70
N THR A 42 7.60 -8.44 4.43
CA THR A 42 7.40 -7.95 3.07
C THR A 42 8.70 -7.93 2.26
N SER A 43 8.69 -8.42 1.02
CA SER A 43 9.82 -8.35 0.10
C SER A 43 9.59 -7.30 -1.01
N ALA A 44 10.67 -6.81 -1.63
CA ALA A 44 10.54 -5.93 -2.79
C ALA A 44 9.92 -6.71 -3.95
N GLY A 45 8.89 -6.13 -4.57
CA GLY A 45 8.17 -6.73 -5.69
C GLY A 45 7.07 -7.73 -5.31
N SER A 46 6.95 -8.12 -4.05
CA SER A 46 5.83 -8.97 -3.61
C SER A 46 4.50 -8.21 -3.58
N THR A 47 3.40 -8.97 -3.50
CA THR A 47 2.08 -8.48 -3.11
C THR A 47 1.94 -8.52 -1.59
N ALA A 48 1.17 -7.60 -1.03
CA ALA A 48 0.90 -7.52 0.39
C ALA A 48 -0.50 -6.92 0.61
N THR A 49 -1.22 -7.45 1.59
CA THR A 49 -2.48 -6.87 2.07
C THR A 49 -2.15 -5.83 3.13
N VAL A 50 -2.84 -4.69 3.07
CA VAL A 50 -2.63 -3.58 4.00
C VAL A 50 -3.96 -3.09 4.54
N ARG A 51 -3.97 -2.70 5.82
CA ARG A 51 -5.12 -2.12 6.51
C ARG A 51 -4.80 -0.73 7.05
N GLU A 52 -5.82 0.09 7.21
CA GLU A 52 -5.70 1.36 7.93
C GLU A 52 -5.42 1.09 9.42
N CYS A 53 -4.64 1.98 10.04
CA CYS A 53 -4.28 1.89 11.45
C CYS A 53 -4.12 3.28 12.06
N ARG A 54 -3.98 3.36 13.38
CA ARG A 54 -3.58 4.60 14.04
C ARG A 54 -2.25 5.12 13.46
N PRO A 55 -2.01 6.44 13.44
CA PRO A 55 -0.74 6.98 12.98
C PRO A 55 0.43 6.40 13.77
N VAL A 56 1.35 5.72 13.09
CA VAL A 56 2.60 5.18 13.67
C VAL A 56 3.73 6.20 13.51
N SER A 57 3.68 7.02 12.46
CA SER A 57 4.60 8.14 12.24
C SER A 57 3.89 9.26 11.46
N ARG A 58 4.62 10.32 11.10
CA ARG A 58 4.11 11.45 10.29
C ARG A 58 3.38 11.02 9.01
N THR A 59 3.78 9.90 8.39
CA THR A 59 3.22 9.45 7.09
C THR A 59 2.69 8.02 7.13
N LYS A 60 3.04 7.23 8.16
CA LYS A 60 2.68 5.82 8.27
C LYS A 60 1.36 5.66 9.03
N SER A 61 0.25 5.63 8.30
CA SER A 61 -1.10 5.36 8.83
C SER A 61 -1.68 4.03 8.33
N TRP A 62 -0.83 3.18 7.75
CA TRP A 62 -1.20 1.87 7.22
C TRP A 62 -0.33 0.80 7.88
N ALA A 63 -0.87 -0.40 8.07
CA ALA A 63 -0.16 -1.55 8.59
C ALA A 63 -0.25 -2.73 7.61
N VAL A 64 0.81 -3.53 7.52
CA VAL A 64 0.78 -4.80 6.79
C VAL A 64 -0.08 -5.78 7.56
N GLU A 65 -1.02 -6.41 6.86
CA GLU A 65 -1.86 -7.47 7.41
C GLU A 65 -1.17 -8.82 7.21
N TYR A 66 -1.07 -9.58 8.30
CA TYR A 66 -0.56 -10.94 8.29
C TYR A 66 -1.79 -11.85 8.31
N SER A 67 -2.31 -12.22 7.14
CA SER A 67 -3.33 -13.27 7.09
C SER A 67 -2.72 -14.54 7.69
N ALA A 68 -3.49 -15.20 8.56
CA ALA A 68 -3.13 -16.47 9.17
C ALA A 68 -3.08 -17.59 8.13
#